data_AF-A0A7W0RHA8-F1
#
_entry.id   AF-A0A7W0RHA8-F1
#
_cell.length_a   1.000
_cell.length_b   1.000
_cell.length_c   1.000
_cell.angle_alpha   90.00
_cell.angle_beta   90.00
_cell.angle_gamma   90.00
#
_symmetry.space_group_name_H-M   'P 1'
#
loop_
_entity.id
_entity.type
_entity.pdbx_description
1 polymer ?
#
loop_
_entity_poly.entity_id
_entity_poly.type
_entity_poly.pdbx_seq_one_letter_code
_entity_poly.pdbx_strand_id
1 'polypeptide(L)'
;MPAAPDDWRRMGQESALPPGTALVFKRCRARSETWEHEHCLFCLAKFMDPNFSEAHRRFIEEHDDVLIEGYTTMDEPPQGADWHWVCAQCVEDFAEEFELRVDGGPAGVSR
;
A
#
# COMPACT_ATOMS: atom_id res chain seq x y z
N MET A 1 15.54 4.40 -2.50
CA MET A 1 16.43 5.45 -1.92
C MET A 1 15.61 6.14 -0.85
N PRO A 2 16.14 6.46 0.34
CA PRO A 2 15.33 7.10 1.39
C PRO A 2 14.80 8.46 0.92
N ALA A 3 13.58 8.80 1.34
CA ALA A 3 12.96 10.09 1.02
C ALA A 3 13.77 11.29 1.58
N ALA A 4 13.70 12.44 0.91
CA ALA A 4 14.29 13.68 1.41
C ALA A 4 13.68 14.07 2.78
N PRO A 5 14.39 14.78 3.68
CA PRO A 5 13.87 15.11 5.01
C PRO A 5 12.57 15.93 5.03
N ASP A 6 12.29 16.71 3.99
CA ASP A 6 11.11 17.58 3.84
C ASP A 6 10.06 17.02 2.87
N ASP A 7 10.10 15.71 2.59
CA ASP A 7 9.13 15.04 1.71
C ASP A 7 7.68 15.29 2.13
N TRP A 8 6.88 15.78 1.20
CA TRP A 8 5.47 16.15 1.40
C TRP A 8 4.58 14.97 1.82
N ARG A 9 5.02 13.74 1.59
CA ARG A 9 4.28 12.52 1.95
C ARG A 9 4.24 12.28 3.46
N ARG A 10 5.03 12.98 4.27
CA ARG A 10 4.96 12.90 5.74
C ARG A 10 3.78 13.70 6.27
N MET A 11 2.75 12.99 6.73
CA MET A 11 1.47 13.56 7.15
C MET A 11 0.94 12.96 8.46
N GLY A 12 1.80 12.36 9.29
CA GLY A 12 1.40 11.78 10.59
C GLY A 12 1.09 10.28 10.57
N GLN A 13 1.72 9.54 9.65
CA GLN A 13 1.50 8.11 9.43
C GLN A 13 1.88 7.23 10.63
N GLU A 14 2.66 7.75 11.58
CA GLU A 14 3.13 7.03 12.78
C GLU A 14 1.99 6.51 13.65
N SER A 15 0.83 7.18 13.59
CA SER A 15 -0.39 6.75 14.27
C SER A 15 -1.01 5.49 13.66
N ALA A 16 -0.85 5.30 12.36
CA ALA A 16 -1.37 4.16 11.60
C ALA A 16 -0.34 3.04 11.41
N LEU A 17 0.94 3.42 11.30
CA LEU A 17 2.09 2.53 11.18
C LEU A 17 3.12 2.86 12.28
N PRO A 18 2.89 2.40 13.53
CA PRO A 18 3.89 2.49 14.58
C PRO A 18 5.21 1.81 14.15
N PRO A 19 6.37 2.25 14.68
CA PRO A 19 7.64 1.61 14.40
C PRO A 19 7.60 0.09 14.60
N GLY A 20 8.15 -0.65 13.64
CA GLY A 20 8.10 -2.11 13.67
C GLY A 20 6.81 -2.71 13.12
N THR A 21 5.89 -1.94 12.52
CA THR A 21 4.67 -2.50 11.91
C THR A 21 5.01 -3.49 10.81
N ALA A 22 4.36 -4.65 10.83
CA ALA A 22 4.55 -5.67 9.82
C ALA A 22 3.58 -5.52 8.64
N LEU A 23 4.14 -5.53 7.44
CA LEU A 23 3.42 -5.38 6.18
C LEU A 23 3.70 -6.58 5.28
N VAL A 24 2.66 -7.03 4.56
CA VAL A 24 2.76 -8.14 3.60
C VAL A 24 2.37 -7.66 2.21
N PHE A 25 3.15 -8.06 1.21
CA PHE A 25 2.85 -7.76 -0.19
C PHE A 25 1.68 -8.61 -0.70
N LYS A 26 0.63 -7.96 -1.20
CA LYS A 26 -0.59 -8.61 -1.68
C LYS A 26 -1.14 -7.88 -2.90
N ARG A 27 -1.92 -8.62 -3.71
CA ARG A 27 -2.82 -8.01 -4.69
C ARG A 27 -4.03 -7.40 -3.98
N CYS A 28 -4.40 -6.20 -4.40
CA CYS A 28 -5.58 -5.51 -3.90
C CYS A 28 -6.84 -6.31 -4.24
N ARG A 29 -7.72 -6.44 -3.24
CA ARG A 29 -9.06 -7.01 -3.39
C ARG A 29 -10.06 -6.05 -2.80
N ALA A 30 -11.17 -5.85 -3.49
CA ALA A 30 -12.28 -5.07 -2.95
C ALA A 30 -12.76 -5.71 -1.64
N ARG A 31 -13.00 -4.89 -0.63
CA ARG A 31 -13.39 -5.35 0.71
C ARG A 31 -14.87 -5.69 0.79
N SER A 32 -15.68 -5.03 -0.03
CA SER A 32 -17.11 -5.26 -0.17
C SER A 32 -17.62 -4.70 -1.51
N GLU A 33 -18.91 -4.86 -1.77
CA GLU A 33 -19.58 -4.27 -2.94
C GLU A 33 -19.57 -2.73 -2.96
N THR A 34 -19.29 -2.10 -1.81
CA THR A 34 -19.29 -0.64 -1.64
C THR A 34 -17.93 -0.10 -1.18
N TRP A 35 -16.90 -0.97 -1.16
CA TRP A 35 -15.53 -0.61 -0.80
C TRP A 35 -14.60 -1.29 -1.79
N GLU A 36 -14.50 -0.63 -2.94
CA GLU A 36 -13.92 -1.18 -4.17
C GLU A 36 -12.47 -0.75 -4.42
N HIS A 37 -11.91 0.11 -3.57
CA HIS A 37 -10.55 0.62 -3.71
C HIS A 37 -9.92 1.00 -2.37
N GLU A 38 -8.60 1.08 -2.36
CA GLU A 38 -7.78 1.52 -1.23
C GLU A 38 -6.84 2.64 -1.69
N HIS A 39 -6.18 3.30 -0.74
CA HIS A 39 -5.19 4.33 -1.06
C HIS A 39 -3.89 4.11 -0.29
N CYS A 40 -2.77 4.49 -0.90
CA CYS A 40 -1.48 4.53 -0.24
C CYS A 40 -1.52 5.56 0.88
N LEU A 41 -1.14 5.15 2.09
CA LEU A 41 -1.15 6.00 3.28
C LEU A 41 -0.19 7.21 3.16
N PHE A 42 0.81 7.14 2.28
CA PHE A 42 1.82 8.18 2.08
C PHE A 42 1.50 9.10 0.91
N CYS A 43 1.32 8.55 -0.29
CA CYS A 43 1.18 9.33 -1.52
C CYS A 43 -0.24 9.38 -2.08
N LEU A 44 -1.21 8.73 -1.42
CA LEU A 44 -2.59 8.60 -1.88
C LEU A 44 -2.76 7.89 -3.24
N ALA A 45 -1.72 7.23 -3.76
CA ALA A 45 -1.85 6.38 -4.93
C ALA A 45 -2.98 5.36 -4.73
N LYS A 46 -3.83 5.22 -5.75
CA LYS A 46 -5.04 4.40 -5.66
C LYS A 46 -4.69 2.93 -5.89
N PHE A 47 -5.26 2.04 -5.09
CA PHE A 47 -5.25 0.61 -5.34
C PHE A 47 -6.65 0.15 -5.75
N MET A 48 -6.74 -0.68 -6.79
CA MET A 48 -8.01 -1.24 -7.25
C MET A 48 -7.88 -2.72 -7.55
N ASP A 49 -8.97 -3.46 -7.30
CA ASP A 49 -9.06 -4.88 -7.66
C ASP A 49 -9.45 -5.02 -9.14
N PRO A 50 -8.58 -5.57 -10.00
CA PRO A 50 -8.88 -5.77 -11.42
C PRO A 50 -10.00 -6.79 -11.66
N ASN A 51 -10.36 -7.59 -10.67
CA ASN A 51 -11.39 -8.62 -10.79
C ASN A 51 -12.74 -8.19 -10.21
N PHE A 52 -12.85 -6.98 -9.65
CA PHE A 52 -14.09 -6.52 -9.04
C PHE A 52 -15.22 -6.34 -10.08
N SER A 53 -14.90 -5.72 -11.22
CA SER A 53 -15.82 -5.62 -12.36
C SER A 53 -15.07 -5.29 -13.66
N GLU A 54 -15.74 -5.45 -14.80
CA GLU A 54 -15.19 -5.04 -16.10
C GLU A 54 -14.87 -3.55 -16.15
N ALA A 55 -15.70 -2.70 -15.54
CA ALA A 55 -15.44 -1.26 -15.45
C ALA A 55 -14.15 -0.95 -14.67
N HIS A 56 -13.87 -1.70 -13.59
CA HIS A 56 -12.66 -1.51 -12.79
C HIS A 56 -11.40 -1.97 -13.55
N ARG A 57 -11.47 -3.12 -14.22
CA ARG A 57 -10.41 -3.60 -15.10
C ARG A 57 -10.07 -2.57 -16.17
N ARG A 58 -11.08 -2.05 -16.86
CA ARG A 58 -10.90 -1.02 -17.90
C ARG A 58 -10.32 0.26 -17.33
N PHE A 59 -10.79 0.71 -16.17
CA PHE A 59 -10.22 1.88 -15.49
C PHE A 59 -8.74 1.67 -15.18
N ILE A 60 -8.33 0.51 -14.66
CA ILE A 60 -6.92 0.19 -14.41
C ILE A 60 -6.10 0.20 -15.72
N GLU A 61 -6.64 -0.33 -16.82
CA GLU A 61 -5.95 -0.34 -18.12
C GLU A 61 -5.78 1.07 -18.71
N GLU A 62 -6.69 2.00 -18.41
CA GLU A 62 -6.67 3.40 -18.88
C GLU A 62 -5.86 4.34 -17.96
N HIS A 63 -5.49 3.90 -16.75
CA HIS A 63 -4.85 4.71 -15.71
C HIS A 63 -3.59 4.01 -15.15
N ASP A 64 -2.42 4.43 -15.62
CA ASP A 64 -1.11 3.87 -15.25
C ASP A 64 -0.68 4.18 -13.82
N ASP A 65 -1.33 5.16 -13.19
CA ASP A 65 -1.14 5.55 -11.79
C ASP A 65 -1.92 4.68 -10.79
N VAL A 66 -2.84 3.84 -11.28
CA VAL A 66 -3.61 2.91 -10.44
C VAL A 66 -2.82 1.63 -10.22
N LEU A 67 -2.62 1.30 -8.95
CA LEU A 67 -1.90 0.11 -8.52
C LEU A 67 -2.89 -1.05 -8.31
N ILE A 68 -2.43 -2.27 -8.55
CA ILE A 68 -3.21 -3.50 -8.28
C ILE A 68 -2.62 -4.35 -7.16
N GLU A 69 -1.46 -3.95 -6.64
CA GLU A 69 -0.73 -4.65 -5.59
C GLU A 69 0.14 -3.68 -4.80
N GLY A 70 0.38 -4.03 -3.55
CA GLY A 70 1.12 -3.22 -2.62
C GLY A 70 1.32 -3.95 -1.29
N TYR A 71 1.90 -3.26 -0.34
CA TYR A 71 2.08 -3.75 1.02
C TYR A 71 0.89 -3.35 1.87
N THR A 72 0.42 -4.25 2.73
CA THR A 72 -0.68 -3.93 3.63
C THR A 72 -0.50 -4.56 5.00
N THR A 73 -1.15 -3.99 6.01
CA THR A 73 -1.01 -4.46 7.40
C THR A 73 -1.50 -5.89 7.57
N MET A 74 -0.81 -6.65 8.41
CA MET A 74 -1.30 -7.95 8.88
C MET A 74 -2.32 -7.78 10.02
N ASP A 75 -2.77 -8.87 10.67
CA ASP A 75 -3.77 -8.83 11.75
C ASP A 75 -3.30 -8.12 13.05
N GLU A 76 -2.08 -7.56 13.06
CA GLU A 76 -1.48 -6.92 14.24
C GLU A 76 -2.15 -5.59 14.66
N PRO A 77 -2.60 -4.68 13.77
CA PRO A 77 -3.24 -3.43 14.15
C PRO A 77 -4.68 -3.61 14.68
N PRO A 78 -5.21 -2.66 15.49
CA PRO A 78 -6.56 -2.74 16.04
C PRO A 78 -7.68 -2.88 15.00
N GLN A 79 -7.42 -2.44 13.76
CA GLN A 79 -8.38 -2.51 12.66
C GLN A 79 -8.32 -3.82 11.87
N GLY A 80 -7.37 -4.71 12.16
CA GLY A 80 -7.14 -5.98 11.49
C GLY A 80 -6.28 -5.89 10.23
N ALA A 81 -6.10 -7.04 9.56
CA ALA A 81 -5.38 -7.10 8.31
C ALA A 81 -6.03 -6.26 7.20
N ASP A 82 -5.20 -5.89 6.23
CA ASP A 82 -5.58 -5.23 4.98
C ASP A 82 -6.17 -3.82 5.16
N TRP A 83 -5.96 -3.18 6.33
CA TRP A 83 -6.53 -1.88 6.67
C TRP A 83 -5.71 -0.68 6.17
N HIS A 84 -4.37 -0.77 6.22
CA HIS A 84 -3.49 0.31 5.75
C HIS A 84 -2.61 -0.18 4.61
N TRP A 85 -2.73 0.45 3.45
CA TRP A 85 -1.97 0.10 2.25
C TRP A 85 -0.81 1.08 2.00
N VAL A 86 0.30 0.55 1.51
CA VAL A 86 1.51 1.30 1.15
C VAL A 86 2.04 0.78 -0.18
N CYS A 87 2.28 1.67 -1.14
CA CYS A 87 2.84 1.28 -2.43
C CYS A 87 4.32 0.90 -2.31
N ALA A 88 4.84 0.13 -3.27
CA ALA A 88 6.22 -0.34 -3.24
C ALA A 88 7.24 0.82 -3.14
N GLN A 89 6.99 1.93 -3.84
CA GLN A 89 7.86 3.11 -3.77
C GLN A 89 7.88 3.72 -2.35
N CYS A 90 6.72 3.88 -1.72
CA CYS A 90 6.68 4.45 -0.36
C CYS A 90 7.26 3.50 0.67
N VAL A 91 7.17 2.18 0.47
CA VAL A 91 7.93 1.23 1.28
C VAL A 91 9.43 1.43 1.09
N GLU A 92 9.93 1.53 -0.15
CA GLU A 92 11.36 1.76 -0.38
C GLU A 92 11.87 3.06 0.26
N ASP A 93 11.04 4.09 0.24
CA ASP A 93 11.41 5.43 0.68
C ASP A 93 11.34 5.61 2.21
N PHE A 94 10.42 4.90 2.88
CA PHE A 94 10.08 5.12 4.30
C PHE A 94 10.25 3.89 5.20
N ALA A 95 10.58 2.71 4.67
CA ALA A 95 10.68 1.50 5.51
C ALA A 95 11.74 1.60 6.60
N GLU A 96 12.88 2.26 6.33
CA GLU A 96 13.92 2.46 7.35
C GLU A 96 13.44 3.44 8.44
N GLU A 97 12.84 4.56 8.03
CA GLU A 97 12.37 5.62 8.93
C GLU A 97 11.25 5.13 9.87
N PHE A 98 10.33 4.31 9.35
CA PHE A 98 9.20 3.74 10.09
C PHE A 98 9.47 2.33 10.63
N GLU A 99 10.70 1.83 10.49
CA GLU A 99 11.10 0.49 10.90
C GLU A 99 10.14 -0.61 10.39
N LEU A 100 9.64 -0.47 9.15
CA LEU A 100 8.63 -1.38 8.60
C LEU A 100 9.20 -2.78 8.39
N ARG A 101 8.50 -3.80 8.89
CA ARG A 101 8.83 -5.21 8.66
C ARG A 101 8.08 -5.71 7.43
N VAL A 102 8.74 -5.74 6.28
CA VAL A 102 8.12 -6.14 5.01
C VAL A 102 8.31 -7.63 4.70
N ASP A 103 7.23 -8.29 4.30
CA ASP A 103 7.21 -9.66 3.82
C ASP A 103 6.72 -9.72 2.36
N GLY A 104 7.41 -10.50 1.52
CA GLY A 104 7.19 -10.58 0.08
C GLY A 104 7.72 -9.37 -0.70
N GLY A 105 7.12 -9.11 -1.87
CA GLY A 105 7.44 -7.97 -2.72
C GLY A 105 7.06 -8.21 -4.20
N PRO A 106 7.14 -7.18 -5.05
CA PRO A 106 6.93 -7.35 -6.48
C PRO A 106 7.94 -8.36 -7.03
N ALA A 107 7.47 -9.32 -7.82
CA ALA A 107 8.31 -10.36 -8.40
C ALA A 107 9.40 -9.70 -9.28
N GLY A 108 10.65 -9.68 -8.79
CA GLY A 108 11.77 -9.08 -9.52
C GLY A 108 12.80 -8.31 -8.68
N VAL A 109 12.55 -8.07 -7.39
CA VAL A 109 13.56 -7.45 -6.51
C VAL A 109 14.14 -8.52 -5.58
N SER A 110 15.11 -9.27 -6.11
CA SER A 110 16.04 -10.03 -5.26
C SER A 110 16.87 -9.02 -4.46
N ARG A 111 16.83 -9.14 -3.13
CA ARG A 111 17.77 -8.47 -2.21
C ARG A 111 19.22 -8.81 -2.54
#